data_AF-A0A3N2MR93-F1
#
_entry.id   AF-A0A3N2MR93-F1
#
_cell.length_a   1.000
_cell.length_b   1.000
_cell.length_c   1.000
_cell.angle_alpha   90.00
_cell.angle_beta   90.00
_cell.angle_gamma   90.00
#
_symmetry.space_group_name_H-M   'P 1'
#
loop_
_entity.id
_entity.type
_entity.pdbx_description
1 polymer ?
#
loop_
_entity_poly.entity_id
_entity_poly.type
_entity_poly.pdbx_seq_one_letter_code
_entity_poly.pdbx_strand_id
1 'polypeptide(L)' 'MAKFRVRTEYIFTGFFDIEAENAAQAREYVEKHCGLVIGSDIHSTLPDDEVNWEFPVHPDTKIGETTRIKP' A
#
# COMPACT_ATOMS: atom_id res chain seq x y z
N MET A 1 -0.75 33.81 -5.01
CA MET A 1 -1.12 32.49 -4.49
C MET A 1 -0.25 32.18 -3.28
N ALA A 2 -0.78 31.50 -2.27
CA ALA A 2 0.01 31.04 -1.12
C ALA A 2 0.33 29.55 -1.29
N LYS A 3 1.49 29.11 -0.79
CA LYS A 3 1.88 27.70 -0.80
C LYS A 3 1.38 27.04 0.46
N PHE A 4 0.65 25.94 0.32
CA PHE A 4 0.15 25.14 1.44
C PHE A 4 0.75 23.74 1.37
N ARG A 5 1.09 23.17 2.52
CA ARG A 5 1.41 21.75 2.65
C ARG A 5 0.19 21.05 3.22
N VAL A 6 -0.38 20.12 2.45
CA VAL A 6 -1.56 19.34 2.84
C VAL A 6 -1.11 17.92 3.15
N ARG A 7 -1.34 17.44 4.38
CA ARG A 7 -1.09 16.04 4.73
C ARG A 7 -2.11 15.17 4.02
N THR A 8 -1.63 14.25 3.18
CA THR A 8 -2.47 13.36 2.37
C THR A 8 -1.98 11.92 2.54
N GLU A 9 -2.91 10.98 2.73
CA GLU A 9 -2.63 9.56 2.86
C GLU A 9 -3.49 8.78 1.86
N TYR A 10 -2.88 7.87 1.12
CA TYR A 10 -3.59 6.91 0.27
C TYR A 10 -3.53 5.54 0.97
N ILE A 11 -4.70 5.01 1.34
CA ILE A 11 -4.82 3.72 2.02
C ILE A 11 -5.36 2.71 1.03
N PHE A 12 -4.57 1.68 0.72
CA PHE A 12 -4.98 0.54 -0.07
C PHE A 12 -5.39 -0.60 0.86
N THR A 13 -6.50 -1.26 0.58
CA THR A 13 -6.95 -2.44 1.32
C THR A 13 -7.34 -3.52 0.32
N GLY A 14 -6.90 -4.74 0.60
CA GLY A 14 -7.13 -5.90 -0.26
C GLY A 14 -6.77 -7.18 0.46
N PHE A 15 -6.88 -8.29 -0.26
CA PHE A 15 -6.59 -9.62 0.24
C PHE A 15 -5.54 -10.28 -0.66
N PHE A 16 -4.64 -11.02 -0.04
CA PHE A 16 -3.87 -12.04 -0.74
C PHE A 16 -4.52 -13.38 -0.49
N ASP A 17 -5.03 -14.01 -1.54
CA ASP A 17 -5.45 -15.41 -1.49
C ASP A 17 -4.18 -16.27 -1.60
N ILE A 18 -3.78 -16.89 -0.49
CA ILE A 18 -2.51 -17.61 -0.35
C ILE A 18 -2.77 -19.07 0.00
N GLU A 19 -2.14 -19.97 -0.72
CA GLU A 19 -2.03 -21.37 -0.33
C GLU A 19 -0.94 -21.52 0.74
N ALA A 20 -1.35 -21.98 1.93
CA ALA A 20 -0.45 -22.22 3.07
C ALA A 20 -0.99 -23.35 3.94
N GLU A 21 -0.11 -24.00 4.69
CA GLU A 21 -0.45 -25.07 5.63
C GLU A 21 -1.33 -24.58 6.80
N ASN A 22 -1.15 -23.33 7.21
CA ASN A 22 -1.88 -22.71 8.30
C ASN A 22 -1.87 -21.17 8.23
N ALA A 23 -2.67 -20.53 9.08
CA ALA A 23 -2.81 -19.08 9.11
C ALA A 23 -1.51 -18.34 9.47
N ALA A 24 -0.66 -18.92 10.33
CA ALA A 24 0.61 -18.30 10.71
C ALA A 24 1.59 -18.27 9.52
N GLN A 25 1.64 -19.36 8.73
CA GLN A 25 2.44 -19.41 7.51
C GLN A 25 1.89 -18.46 6.43
N ALA A 26 0.57 -18.40 6.23
CA ALA A 26 -0.02 -17.41 5.31
C ALA A 26 0.37 -15.97 5.69
N ARG A 27 0.34 -15.66 6.99
CA ARG A 27 0.78 -14.36 7.50
C ARG A 27 2.27 -14.11 7.25
N GLU A 28 3.13 -15.09 7.52
CA GLU A 28 4.57 -14.99 7.23
C GLU A 28 4.83 -14.71 5.74
N TYR A 29 4.06 -15.34 4.84
CA TYR A 29 4.20 -15.09 3.41
C TYR A 29 3.85 -13.66 3.03
N VAL A 30 2.75 -13.11 3.57
CA VAL A 30 2.42 -11.69 3.36
C VAL A 30 3.52 -10.78 3.93
N GLU A 31 4.02 -11.06 5.13
CA GLU A 31 5.04 -10.24 5.79
C GLU A 31 6.38 -10.21 5.04
N LYS A 32 6.80 -11.35 4.48
CA LYS A 32 8.16 -11.50 3.92
C LYS A 32 8.22 -11.45 2.40
N HIS A 33 7.12 -11.74 1.72
CA HIS A 33 7.12 -11.96 0.26
C HIS A 33 6.10 -11.10 -0.49
N CYS A 34 5.16 -10.47 0.20
CA CYS A 34 4.22 -9.54 -0.40
C CYS A 34 4.58 -8.10 -0.02
N GLY A 35 4.80 -7.25 -1.03
CA GLY A 35 5.10 -5.83 -0.83
C GLY A 35 4.40 -4.97 -1.88
N LEU A 36 4.19 -3.70 -1.55
CA LEU A 36 3.70 -2.69 -2.49
C LEU A 36 4.87 -1.77 -2.88
N VAL A 37 5.09 -1.63 -4.19
CA VAL A 37 6.02 -0.65 -4.75
C VAL A 37 5.22 0.31 -5.60
N ILE A 38 5.32 1.61 -5.30
CA ILE A 38 4.74 2.64 -6.16
C ILE A 38 5.75 2.90 -7.28
N GLY A 39 5.49 2.31 -8.45
CA GLY A 39 6.39 2.33 -9.60
C GLY A 39 6.30 3.56 -10.51
N SER A 40 5.32 4.44 -10.29
CA SER A 40 5.11 5.68 -11.07
C SER A 40 4.73 6.84 -10.16
N ASP A 41 4.73 8.06 -10.72
CA ASP A 41 4.21 9.22 -10.03
C ASP A 41 2.70 9.08 -9.76
N ILE A 42 2.23 9.71 -8.69
CA ILE A 42 0.80 9.87 -8.45
C ILE A 42 0.30 10.91 -9.45
N HIS A 43 -0.68 10.51 -10.26
CA HIS A 43 -1.28 11.41 -11.24
C HIS A 43 -2.10 12.53 -10.57
N SER A 44 -1.92 13.75 -11.07
CA SER A 44 -2.78 14.88 -10.79
C SER A 44 -3.13 15.63 -12.06
N THR A 45 -4.27 16.29 -12.04
CA THR A 45 -4.72 17.16 -13.13
C THR A 45 -4.19 18.58 -12.99
N LEU A 46 -3.50 18.90 -11.88
CA LEU A 46 -2.79 20.17 -11.71
C LEU A 46 -1.47 20.16 -12.49
N PRO A 47 -1.00 21.32 -12.99
CA PRO A 47 0.29 21.43 -13.66
C PRO A 47 1.46 20.95 -12.78
N ASP A 48 2.48 20.37 -13.41
CA ASP A 48 3.66 19.82 -12.72
C ASP A 48 4.44 20.86 -11.90
N ASP A 49 4.39 22.13 -12.29
CA ASP A 49 5.03 23.24 -11.58
C ASP A 49 4.25 23.73 -10.35
N GLU A 50 2.98 23.31 -10.19
CA GLU A 50 2.11 23.68 -9.07
C GLU A 50 2.11 22.64 -7.95
N VAL A 51 2.53 21.40 -8.21
CA VAL A 51 2.47 20.30 -7.24
C VAL A 51 3.83 19.61 -7.06
N ASN A 52 4.36 19.69 -5.85
CA ASN A 52 5.50 18.88 -5.44
C ASN A 52 5.03 17.54 -4.86
N TRP A 53 5.51 16.43 -5.40
CA TRP A 53 5.19 15.08 -4.95
C TRP A 53 6.31 14.51 -4.09
N GLU A 54 6.03 14.26 -2.82
CA GLU A 54 6.98 13.66 -1.88
C GLU A 54 6.28 12.48 -1.20
N PHE A 55 6.29 11.31 -1.86
CA PHE A 55 5.78 10.06 -1.31
C PHE A 55 6.92 9.04 -1.20
N PRO A 56 6.98 8.26 -0.10
CA PRO A 56 7.94 7.19 0.01
C PRO A 56 7.64 6.08 -1.01
N VAL A 57 8.67 5.57 -1.67
CA VAL A 57 8.57 4.47 -2.64
C VAL A 57 8.07 3.17 -2.00
N HIS A 58 8.32 3.00 -0.70
CA HIS A 58 7.91 1.86 0.11
C HIS A 58 7.00 2.32 1.25
N PRO A 59 5.67 2.17 1.12
CA PRO A 59 4.73 2.50 2.19
C PRO A 59 4.77 1.44 3.30
N ASP A 60 4.37 1.85 4.51
CA ASP A 60 4.20 0.93 5.65
C ASP A 60 3.12 -0.12 5.35
N THR A 61 3.42 -1.39 5.61
CA THR A 61 2.47 -2.50 5.45
C THR A 61 1.79 -2.82 6.78
N LYS A 62 0.45 -2.87 6.79
CA LYS A 62 -0.36 -3.30 7.94
C LYS A 62 -1.09 -4.59 7.61
N ILE A 63 -0.99 -5.58 8.50
CA ILE A 63 -1.58 -6.91 8.28
C ILE A 63 -2.72 -7.14 9.26
N GLY A 64 -3.90 -7.35 8.70
CA GLY A 64 -5.13 -7.63 9.44
C GLY A 64 -5.27 -9.07 9.94
N GLU A 65 -6.46 -9.42 10.42
CA GLU A 65 -6.79 -10.76 10.88
C GLU A 65 -6.88 -11.75 9.72
N THR A 66 -6.39 -12.98 9.93
CA THR A 66 -6.41 -14.04 8.92
C THR A 66 -7.62 -14.93 9.14
N THR A 67 -8.46 -15.08 8.11
CA THR A 67 -9.59 -16.02 8.11
C THR A 67 -9.34 -17.12 7.09
N ARG A 68 -9.60 -18.38 7.46
CA ARG A 68 -9.54 -19.50 6.53
C ARG A 68 -10.70 -19.41 5.53
N ILE A 69 -10.39 -19.34 4.24
CA ILE A 69 -11.40 -19.45 3.17
C ILE A 69 -11.77 -20.94 3.06
N LYS A 70 -13.06 -21.27 3.18
CA LYS A 70 -13.56 -22.61 2.89
C LYS A 70 -13.69 -22.76 1.36
N PRO A 71 -13.39 -23.94 0.78
CA PRO A 71 -13.64 -24.19 -0.64
C PRO A 71 -15.13 -24.10 -0.97
#